data_AF-A0A7D3XZU7-F1
#
_entry.id   AF-A0A7D3XZU7-F1
#
_cell.length_a   1.000
_cell.length_b   1.000
_cell.length_c   1.000
_cell.angle_alpha   90.00
_cell.angle_beta   90.00
_cell.angle_gamma   90.00
#
_symmetry.space_group_name_H-M   'P 1'
#
loop_
_entity.id
_entity.type
_entity.pdbx_description
1 polymer ?
#
loop_
_entity_poly.entity_id
_entity_poly.type
_entity_poly.pdbx_seq_one_letter_code
_entity_poly.pdbx_strand_id
1 'polypeptide(L)' 'MATQFQRTSTSDRYFAALAVAEGRALHSFFDQHIIEDKRLGYFALDEGDYNVLPAHLAARVVHTIHGAMSDEF' A
#
# COMPACT_ATOMS: atom_id res chain seq x y z
N MET A 1 -6.42 -8.43 -28.51
CA MET A 1 -6.27 -6.96 -28.51
C MET A 1 -6.87 -6.36 -27.23
N ALA A 2 -6.31 -6.65 -26.04
CA ALA A 2 -6.88 -6.18 -24.76
C ALA A 2 -5.81 -5.80 -23.72
N THR A 3 -4.60 -5.44 -24.14
CA THR A 3 -3.45 -5.37 -23.21
C THR A 3 -3.13 -3.96 -22.75
N GLN A 4 -3.60 -2.89 -23.41
CA GLN A 4 -3.11 -1.52 -23.16
C GLN A 4 -3.93 -0.76 -22.12
N PHE A 5 -5.27 -0.82 -22.17
CA PHE A 5 -6.14 -0.14 -21.20
C PHE A 5 -6.04 -0.72 -19.78
N GLN A 6 -5.89 -2.05 -19.64
CA GLN A 6 -5.73 -2.69 -18.34
C GLN A 6 -4.41 -2.31 -17.67
N ARG A 7 -3.32 -2.14 -18.43
CA ARG A 7 -2.01 -1.74 -17.88
C ARG A 7 -2.03 -0.32 -17.33
N THR A 8 -2.57 0.64 -18.07
CA THR A 8 -2.66 2.03 -17.61
C THR A 8 -3.54 2.15 -16.36
N SER A 9 -4.71 1.52 -16.34
CA SER A 9 -5.59 1.50 -15.16
C SER A 9 -4.94 0.83 -13.94
N THR A 10 -4.04 -0.13 -14.15
CA THR A 10 -3.31 -0.82 -13.08
C THR A 10 -2.24 0.12 -12.49
N SER A 11 -1.49 0.82 -13.36
CA SER A 11 -0.55 1.87 -12.96
C SER A 11 -1.23 3.00 -12.18
N ASP A 12 -2.37 3.51 -12.65
CA ASP A 12 -3.07 4.62 -11.99
C ASP A 12 -3.53 4.24 -10.58
N ARG A 13 -4.03 3.00 -10.41
CA ARG A 13 -4.42 2.47 -9.10
C ARG A 13 -3.23 2.30 -8.17
N TYR A 14 -2.09 1.86 -8.70
CA TYR A 14 -0.85 1.76 -7.94
C TYR A 14 -0.40 3.13 -7.45
N PHE A 15 -0.34 4.15 -8.33
CA PHE A 15 0.08 5.49 -7.94
C PHE A 15 -0.89 6.16 -6.97
N ALA A 16 -2.19 5.92 -7.10
CA ALA A 16 -3.17 6.37 -6.12
C ALA A 16 -2.93 5.74 -4.74
N ALA A 17 -2.64 4.43 -4.69
CA ALA A 17 -2.28 3.76 -3.44
C ALA A 17 -0.96 4.30 -2.85
N LEU A 18 0.04 4.55 -3.70
CA LEU A 18 1.33 5.11 -3.29
C LEU A 18 1.17 6.50 -2.66
N ALA A 19 0.43 7.42 -3.29
CA ALA A 19 0.21 8.75 -2.74
C ALA A 19 -0.48 8.71 -1.36
N VAL A 20 -1.40 7.77 -1.15
CA VAL A 20 -2.04 7.55 0.16
C VAL A 20 -1.04 7.00 1.18
N ALA A 21 -0.24 6.00 0.79
CA ALA A 21 0.77 5.41 1.66
C ALA A 21 1.83 6.43 2.09
N GLU A 22 2.36 7.22 1.15
CA GLU A 22 3.32 8.30 1.43
C GLU A 22 2.71 9.35 2.37
N GLY A 23 1.48 9.79 2.11
CA GLY A 23 0.79 10.74 2.97
C GLY A 23 0.57 10.24 4.40
N ARG A 24 0.29 8.94 4.57
CA ARG A 24 0.13 8.31 5.90
C ARG A 24 1.46 8.13 6.61
N ALA A 25 2.49 7.67 5.88
CA ALA A 25 3.82 7.42 6.42
C ALA A 25 4.45 8.67 7.03
N LEU A 26 4.19 9.86 6.45
CA LEU A 26 4.61 11.15 7.02
C LEU A 26 4.11 11.42 8.44
N HIS A 27 3.05 10.72 8.86
CA HIS A 27 2.35 10.94 10.12
C HIS A 27 2.21 9.66 10.95
N SER A 28 3.02 8.62 10.66
CA SER A 28 3.00 7.34 11.36
C SER A 28 4.40 6.89 11.72
N PHE A 29 4.51 6.17 12.83
CA PHE A 29 5.69 5.35 13.18
C PHE A 29 5.70 4.02 12.44
N PHE A 30 4.53 3.59 11.95
CA PHE A 30 4.35 2.31 11.30
C PHE A 30 4.54 2.44 9.79
N ASP A 31 5.13 1.40 9.21
CA ASP A 31 5.28 1.28 7.78
C ASP A 31 3.91 1.20 7.09
N GLN A 32 3.87 1.73 5.87
CA GLN A 32 2.70 1.66 5.01
C GLN A 32 2.99 0.70 3.88
N HIS A 33 2.10 -0.25 3.65
CA HIS A 33 2.25 -1.29 2.65
C HIS A 33 1.24 -1.13 1.52
N ILE A 34 1.71 -1.19 0.28
CA ILE A 34 0.86 -1.33 -0.89
C ILE A 34 0.61 -2.82 -1.11
N ILE A 35 -0.67 -3.21 -1.10
CA ILE A 35 -1.10 -4.58 -1.36
C ILE A 35 -1.64 -4.68 -2.79
N GLU A 36 -1.24 -5.73 -3.51
CA GLU A 36 -1.84 -6.06 -4.80
C GLU A 36 -3.01 -7.04 -4.64
N ASP A 37 -4.23 -6.55 -4.93
CA ASP A 37 -5.42 -7.37 -5.00
C ASP A 37 -5.98 -7.63 -6.41
N LYS A 38 -6.21 -8.92 -6.73
CA LYS A 38 -6.76 -9.35 -8.02
C LYS A 38 -8.19 -8.84 -8.29
N ARG A 39 -8.95 -8.49 -7.24
CA ARG A 39 -10.33 -7.99 -7.33
C ARG A 39 -10.41 -6.49 -7.03
N LEU A 40 -9.67 -6.00 -6.04
CA LEU A 40 -9.73 -4.60 -5.57
C LEU A 40 -8.68 -3.69 -6.23
N GLY A 41 -7.68 -4.25 -6.92
CA GLY A 41 -6.52 -3.50 -7.41
C GLY A 41 -5.51 -3.24 -6.30
N TYR A 42 -4.82 -2.09 -6.35
CA TYR A 42 -3.88 -1.70 -5.30
C TYR A 42 -4.53 -0.84 -4.24
N PHE A 43 -4.11 -1.03 -2.99
CA PHE A 43 -4.49 -0.17 -1.86
C PHE A 43 -3.38 -0.10 -0.83
N ALA A 44 -3.34 1.01 -0.09
CA ALA A 44 -2.40 1.22 1.01
C ALA A 44 -2.98 0.68 2.32
N LEU A 45 -2.11 0.09 3.13
CA LEU A 45 -2.42 -0.48 4.43
C LEU A 45 -1.38 -0.06 5.45
N ASP A 46 -1.82 0.33 6.65
CA ASP A 46 -0.94 0.64 7.77
C ASP A 46 -0.52 -0.66 8.48
N GLU A 47 0.77 -0.85 8.78
CA GLU A 47 1.25 -1.99 9.57
C GLU A 47 0.61 -2.05 10.96
N GLY A 48 0.26 -0.90 11.55
CA GLY A 48 -0.48 -0.84 12.81
C GLY A 48 -1.87 -1.50 12.75
N ASP A 49 -2.44 -1.65 11.54
CA ASP A 49 -3.75 -2.25 11.30
C ASP A 49 -3.70 -3.78 11.08
N TYR A 50 -2.52 -4.41 11.16
CA TYR A 50 -2.39 -5.85 10.85
C TYR A 50 -3.23 -6.78 11.72
N ASN A 51 -3.52 -6.40 12.97
CA ASN A 51 -4.40 -7.17 13.85
C ASN A 51 -5.83 -7.31 13.30
N VAL A 52 -6.21 -6.46 12.34
CA VAL A 52 -7.54 -6.43 11.72
C VAL A 52 -7.56 -7.17 10.37
N LEU A 53 -6.42 -7.67 9.88
CA LEU A 53 -6.32 -8.26 8.55
C LEU A 53 -5.83 -9.71 8.53
N PRO A 54 -6.38 -10.52 7.60
CA PRO A 54 -5.90 -11.88 7.40
C PRO A 54 -4.41 -11.92 6.99
N ALA A 55 -3.62 -12.80 7.63
CA ALA A 55 -2.19 -12.98 7.36
C ALA A 55 -1.82 -13.20 5.88
N HIS A 56 -2.75 -13.70 5.07
CA HIS A 56 -2.53 -13.90 3.63
C HIS A 56 -2.42 -12.59 2.83
N LEU A 57 -2.82 -11.44 3.39
CA LEU A 57 -2.65 -10.14 2.75
C LEU A 57 -1.22 -9.60 2.93
N ALA A 58 -0.55 -9.88 4.04
CA ALA A 58 0.86 -9.53 4.24
C ALA A 58 1.78 -10.21 3.21
N ALA A 59 1.42 -11.44 2.76
CA ALA A 59 2.14 -12.13 1.69
C ALA A 59 1.99 -11.48 0.30
N ARG A 60 1.20 -10.41 0.18
CA ARG A 60 0.85 -9.74 -1.08
C ARG A 60 1.27 -8.26 -1.10
N VAL A 61 2.12 -7.88 -0.15
CA VAL A 61 2.79 -6.59 -0.15
C VAL A 61 3.70 -6.52 -1.38
N VAL A 62 3.51 -5.49 -2.18
CA VAL A 62 4.35 -5.23 -3.38
C VAL A 62 5.27 -4.03 -3.18
N HIS A 63 4.99 -3.16 -2.21
CA HIS A 63 5.83 -2.03 -1.85
C HIS A 63 5.59 -1.65 -0.39
N THR A 64 6.66 -1.27 0.30
CA THR A 64 6.64 -0.74 1.67
C THR A 64 7.22 0.67 1.67
N ILE A 65 6.50 1.59 2.30
CA ILE A 65 6.90 2.97 2.55
C ILE A 65 7.18 3.06 4.05
N HIS A 66 8.38 3.49 4.42
CA HIS A 66 8.74 3.56 5.84
C HIS A 66 8.04 4.71 6.55
N GLY A 67 7.57 4.45 7.77
CA GLY A 67 7.08 5.49 8.68
C GLY A 67 8.14 6.57 8.89
N ALA A 68 7.74 7.84 8.85
CA ALA A 68 8.65 8.97 8.95
C ALA A 68 8.67 9.60 10.35
N MET A 69 7.79 9.15 11.27
CA MET A 69 7.89 9.57 12.67
C MET A 69 8.98 8.78 13.40
N SER A 70 9.77 9.48 14.21
CA SER A 70 10.81 8.91 15.08
C SER A 70 10.50 9.28 16.53
N ASP A 71 10.64 8.31 17.43
CA ASP A 71 10.41 8.44 18.88
C ASP A 71 11.72 8.51 19.68
N GLU A 72 12.86 8.69 19.01
CA GLU A 72 14.15 8.88 19.66
C GLU A 72 14.21 10.25 20.36
N PHE A 73 14.44 10.22 21.68
CA PHE A 73 14.69 11.36 22.56
C PHE A 73 16.11 11.30 23.14
#